data_AF-A0A522APZ4-F1
#
_entry.id   AF-A0A522APZ4-F1
#
_cell.length_a   1.000
_cell.length_b   1.000
_cell.length_c   1.000
_cell.angle_alpha   90.00
_cell.angle_beta   90.00
_cell.angle_gamma   90.00
#
_symmetry.space_group_name_H-M   'P 1'
#
loop_
_entity.id
_entity.type
_entity.pdbx_description
1 polymer ?
#
loop_
_entity_poly.entity_id
_entity_poly.type
_entity_poly.pdbx_seq_one_letter_code
_entity_poly.pdbx_strand_id
1 'polypeptide(L)'
;MAEFQWWLLLVGLVLGGGIVAVVYLDGARREQDIESRELPAEAAWIADRLKATGRSIDEATIAQVLREHRAYRAEPPPDRLGSVDDLPDGRHADGEAS
;
A
#
# COMPACT_ATOMS: atom_id res chain seq x y z
N MET A 1 13.68 -51.79 3.60
CA MET A 1 12.46 -51.05 4.01
C MET A 1 12.68 -49.55 4.21
N ALA A 2 13.85 -49.08 4.68
CA ALA A 2 14.11 -47.66 4.92
C ALA A 2 14.15 -46.78 3.64
N GLU A 3 14.58 -47.33 2.50
CA GLU A 3 14.71 -46.60 1.23
C GLU A 3 13.37 -46.08 0.69
N PHE A 4 12.30 -46.87 0.83
CA PHE A 4 10.94 -46.48 0.41
C PHE A 4 10.35 -45.37 1.31
N GLN A 5 10.69 -45.38 2.60
CA GLN A 5 10.25 -44.34 3.54
C GLN A 5 10.95 -43.00 3.29
N TRP A 6 12.24 -43.03 2.95
CA TRP A 6 12.99 -41.82 2.60
C TRP A 6 12.41 -41.10 1.37
N TRP A 7 12.03 -41.88 0.36
CA TRP A 7 11.37 -41.35 -0.84
C TRP A 7 10.04 -40.66 -0.53
N LEU A 8 9.22 -41.23 0.34
CA LEU A 8 7.94 -40.63 0.72
C LEU A 8 8.11 -39.30 1.46
N LEU A 9 9.16 -39.14 2.27
CA LEU A 9 9.48 -37.88 2.92
C LEU A 9 9.86 -36.80 1.92
N LEU A 10 10.69 -37.14 0.93
CA LEU A 10 11.08 -36.20 -0.13
C LEU A 10 9.89 -35.79 -0.99
N VAL A 11 9.06 -36.74 -1.42
CA VAL A 11 7.87 -36.46 -2.21
C VAL A 11 6.88 -35.61 -1.41
N GLY A 12 6.64 -35.95 -0.14
CA GLY A 12 5.78 -35.18 0.74
C GLY A 12 6.29 -33.75 0.95
N LEU A 13 7.60 -33.57 1.12
CA LEU A 13 8.22 -32.27 1.28
C LEU A 13 8.10 -31.41 0.02
N VAL A 14 8.38 -31.98 -1.15
CA VAL A 14 8.29 -31.26 -2.43
C VAL A 14 6.84 -30.91 -2.76
N LEU A 15 5.92 -31.86 -2.56
CA LEU A 15 4.50 -31.62 -2.83
C LEU A 15 3.91 -30.58 -1.86
N GLY A 16 4.19 -30.73 -0.56
CA GLY A 16 3.74 -29.79 0.47
C GLY A 16 4.36 -28.40 0.30
N GLY A 17 5.67 -28.33 0.11
CA GLY A 17 6.40 -27.09 -0.13
C GLY A 17 5.93 -26.39 -1.42
N GLY A 18 5.68 -27.16 -2.48
CA GLY A 18 5.14 -26.65 -3.73
C GLY A 18 3.75 -26.02 -3.57
N ILE A 19 2.84 -26.68 -2.85
CA ILE A 19 1.50 -26.13 -2.57
C ILE A 19 1.59 -24.83 -1.77
N VAL A 20 2.40 -24.81 -0.70
CA VAL A 20 2.59 -23.61 0.12
C VAL A 20 3.19 -22.47 -0.71
N ALA A 21 4.19 -22.74 -1.55
CA ALA A 21 4.80 -21.75 -2.42
C ALA A 21 3.79 -21.16 -3.42
N VAL A 22 2.95 -22.00 -4.04
CA VAL A 22 1.91 -21.55 -4.98
C VAL A 22 0.89 -20.66 -4.27
N VAL A 23 0.39 -21.07 -3.10
CA VAL A 23 -0.58 -20.26 -2.33
C VAL A 23 0.02 -18.93 -1.90
N TYR A 24 1.28 -18.92 -1.47
CA TYR A 24 1.99 -17.70 -1.09
C TYR A 24 2.17 -16.75 -2.28
N LEU A 25 2.59 -17.27 -3.44
CA LEU A 25 2.77 -16.48 -4.67
C LEU A 25 1.43 -15.94 -5.20
N ASP A 26 0.37 -16.75 -5.17
CA ASP A 26 -0.97 -16.32 -5.59
C ASP A 26 -1.52 -15.24 -4.65
N GLY A 27 -1.36 -15.42 -3.33
CA GLY A 27 -1.74 -14.42 -2.33
C GLY A 27 -0.99 -13.10 -2.50
N ALA A 28 0.33 -13.14 -2.67
CA ALA A 28 1.15 -11.95 -2.88
C ALA A 28 0.76 -11.21 -4.16
N ARG A 29 0.46 -11.93 -5.26
CA ARG A 29 0.03 -11.33 -6.52
C ARG A 29 -1.36 -10.75 -6.43
N ARG A 30 -2.26 -11.43 -5.73
CA ARG A 30 -3.64 -10.98 -5.54
C ARG A 30 -3.72 -9.74 -4.66
N GLU A 31 -2.90 -9.64 -3.62
CA GLU A 31 -2.79 -8.44 -2.79
C GLU A 31 -2.35 -7.22 -3.62
N GLN A 32 -1.31 -7.39 -4.46
CA GLN A 32 -0.84 -6.33 -5.36
C GLN A 32 -1.92 -5.91 -6.38
N ASP A 33 -2.65 -6.86 -6.95
CA ASP A 33 -3.72 -6.56 -7.90
C ASP A 33 -4.91 -5.85 -7.22
N ILE A 34 -5.26 -6.24 -5.99
CA ILE A 34 -6.30 -5.61 -5.18
C ILE A 34 -5.92 -4.17 -4.84
N GLU A 35 -4.71 -3.95 -4.33
CA GLU A 35 -4.22 -2.61 -3.96
C GLU A 35 -4.27 -1.64 -5.16
N SER A 36 -3.94 -2.13 -6.35
CA SER A 36 -3.98 -1.32 -7.58
C SER A 36 -5.39 -0.87 -7.99
N ARG A 37 -6.42 -1.62 -7.62
CA ARG A 37 -7.83 -1.34 -7.96
C ARG A 37 -8.58 -0.62 -6.85
N GLU A 38 -8.22 -0.85 -5.60
CA GLU A 38 -8.87 -0.23 -4.45
C GLU A 38 -8.53 1.25 -4.35
N LEU A 39 -7.29 1.63 -4.66
CA LEU A 39 -6.84 3.01 -4.49
C LEU A 39 -7.60 4.03 -5.38
N PRO A 40 -7.85 3.77 -6.68
CA PRO A 40 -8.72 4.63 -7.49
C PRO A 40 -10.17 4.69 -6.99
N ALA A 41 -10.72 3.56 -6.56
CA ALA A 41 -12.11 3.50 -6.07
C ALA A 41 -12.30 4.28 -4.76
N GLU A 42 -11.33 4.17 -3.84
CA GLU A 42 -11.30 4.92 -2.59
C GLU A 42 -11.14 6.43 -2.86
N ALA A 43 -10.26 6.81 -3.80
CA ALA A 43 -10.07 8.20 -4.18
C ALA A 43 -11.35 8.84 -4.76
N ALA A 44 -12.05 8.13 -5.66
CA ALA A 44 -13.33 8.56 -6.21
C ALA A 44 -14.40 8.73 -5.13
N TRP A 45 -14.51 7.76 -4.22
CA TRP A 45 -15.45 7.82 -3.11
C TRP A 45 -15.21 9.01 -2.18
N ILE A 46 -13.95 9.32 -1.86
CA ILE A 46 -13.58 10.50 -1.05
C ILE A 46 -13.88 11.80 -1.82
N ALA A 47 -13.57 11.86 -3.12
CA ALA A 47 -13.83 13.03 -3.95
C ALA A 47 -15.33 13.38 -3.97
N ASP A 48 -16.19 12.38 -4.16
CA ASP A 48 -17.64 12.53 -4.12
C ASP A 48 -18.12 13.01 -2.75
N ARG A 49 -17.55 12.48 -1.67
CA ARG A 49 -17.90 12.88 -0.31
C ARG A 49 -17.48 14.31 0.02
N LEU A 50 -16.30 14.73 -0.44
CA LEU A 50 -15.84 16.11 -0.29
C LEU A 50 -16.70 17.07 -1.09
N LYS A 51 -17.09 16.67 -2.31
CA LYS A 51 -17.98 17.45 -3.17
C LYS A 51 -19.33 17.70 -2.51
N ALA A 52 -19.88 16.69 -1.82
CA ALA A 52 -21.10 16.84 -1.02
C ALA A 52 -20.96 17.86 0.13
N THR A 53 -19.74 18.13 0.60
CA THR A 53 -19.44 19.16 1.60
C THR A 53 -19.04 20.52 1.00
N GLY A 54 -19.16 20.67 -0.33
CA GLY A 54 -18.83 21.91 -1.04
C GLY A 54 -17.35 22.08 -1.36
N ARG A 55 -16.51 21.04 -1.17
CA ARG A 55 -15.09 21.06 -1.55
C ARG A 55 -14.83 20.15 -2.73
N SER A 56 -14.24 20.67 -3.80
CA SER A 56 -13.78 19.87 -4.92
C SER A 56 -12.27 19.67 -4.84
N ILE A 57 -11.84 18.44 -4.55
CA ILE A 57 -10.46 18.00 -4.73
C ILE A 57 -10.51 16.91 -5.81
N ASP A 58 -9.55 16.91 -6.72
CA ASP A 58 -9.50 15.91 -7.77
C ASP A 58 -9.14 14.52 -7.22
N GLU A 59 -9.57 13.48 -7.93
CA GLU A 59 -9.30 12.10 -7.54
C GLU A 59 -7.80 11.79 -7.56
N ALA A 60 -7.04 12.44 -8.46
CA ALA A 60 -5.60 12.24 -8.60
C ALA A 60 -4.81 12.72 -7.36
N THR A 61 -5.17 13.89 -6.80
CA THR A 61 -4.56 14.42 -5.57
C THR A 61 -4.95 13.55 -4.38
N ILE A 62 -6.21 13.13 -4.27
CA ILE A 62 -6.64 12.23 -3.19
C ILE A 62 -5.87 10.90 -3.29
N ALA A 63 -5.77 10.33 -4.48
CA ALA A 63 -5.00 9.11 -4.73
C ALA A 63 -3.52 9.28 -4.32
N GLN A 64 -2.92 10.45 -4.59
CA GLN A 64 -1.57 10.76 -4.15
C GLN A 64 -1.46 10.81 -2.63
N VAL A 65 -2.35 11.53 -1.95
CA VAL A 65 -2.38 11.59 -0.48
C VAL A 65 -2.52 10.20 0.14
N LEU A 66 -3.38 9.35 -0.43
CA LEU A 66 -3.55 7.97 0.05
C LEU A 66 -2.29 7.11 -0.16
N ARG A 67 -1.51 7.33 -1.22
CA ARG A 67 -0.20 6.68 -1.41
C ARG A 67 0.80 7.13 -0.35
N GLU A 68 0.93 8.43 -0.15
CA GLU A 68 1.84 8.99 0.86
C GLU A 68 1.45 8.54 2.28
N HIS A 69 0.14 8.47 2.56
CA HIS A 69 -0.36 7.99 3.84
C HIS A 69 0.00 6.52 4.09
N ARG A 70 -0.13 5.65 3.07
CA ARG A 70 0.32 4.25 3.16
C ARG A 70 1.83 4.17 3.39
N ALA A 71 2.61 4.97 2.66
CA ALA A 71 4.07 5.03 2.83
C ALA A 71 4.45 5.45 4.27
N TYR A 72 3.84 6.51 4.79
CA TYR A 72 4.02 6.96 6.18
C TYR A 72 3.69 5.86 7.20
N ARG A 73 2.64 5.07 6.98
CA ARG A 73 2.27 3.97 7.89
C ARG A 73 3.19 2.76 7.81
N ALA A 74 3.93 2.59 6.70
CA ALA A 74 4.90 1.53 6.55
C ALA A 74 6.25 1.86 7.22
N GLU A 75 6.50 3.14 7.49
CA GLU A 75 7.69 3.57 8.22
C GLU A 75 7.58 3.26 9.73
N PRO A 76 8.72 3.03 10.42
CA PRO A 76 8.75 2.96 11.87
C PRO A 76 8.12 4.23 12.48
N PRO A 77 7.42 4.12 13.63
CA PRO A 77 6.89 5.30 14.30
C PRO A 77 8.00 6.33 14.50
N PRO A 78 7.80 7.61 14.12
CA PRO A 78 8.86 8.60 14.23
C PRO A 78 9.24 8.81 15.70
N ASP A 79 10.56 8.79 15.98
CA ASP A 79 11.11 8.96 17.33
C ASP A 79 10.72 10.30 17.97
N ARG A 80 10.36 11.29 17.15
CA ARG A 80 9.73 12.56 17.55
C ARG A 80 8.67 12.95 16.54
N LEU A 81 7.47 13.24 17.01
CA LEU A 81 6.48 13.99 16.25
C LEU A 81 6.96 15.46 16.27
N GLY A 82 7.36 16.02 15.12
CA GLY A 82 7.61 17.46 15.02
C GLY A 82 6.37 18.25 15.44
N SER A 83 6.52 19.42 16.06
CA SER A 83 5.36 20.29 16.33
C SER A 83 4.82 20.81 15.00
N VAL A 84 3.50 21.03 14.93
CA VAL A 84 2.86 21.64 13.75
C VAL A 84 3.49 23.00 13.39
N ASP A 85 4.08 23.66 14.39
CA ASP A 85 4.79 24.93 14.26
C ASP A 85 6.12 24.84 13.46
N ASP A 86 6.68 23.64 13.27
CA ASP A 86 7.93 23.43 12.53
C ASP A 86 7.72 23.22 11.01
N LEU A 87 6.46 23.15 10.53
CA LEU A 87 6.17 22.98 9.11
C LEU A 87 6.35 24.33 8.36
N PRO A 88 7.14 24.40 7.28
CA PRO A 88 7.29 25.64 6.52
C PRO A 88 5.93 26.13 5.99
N ASP A 89 5.62 27.41 6.22
CA ASP A 89 4.42 28.07 5.71
C ASP A 89 4.45 28.04 4.17
N GLY A 90 3.59 27.22 3.56
CA GLY A 90 3.54 26.96 2.11
C GLY A 90 3.13 28.15 1.24
N ARG A 91 3.18 29.40 1.76
CA ARG A 91 2.79 30.63 1.07
C ARG A 91 3.91 31.33 0.30
N HIS A 92 5.05 30.69 0.05
CA HIS A 92 6.20 31.32 -0.61
C HIS A 92 6.60 30.73 -1.98
N ALA A 93 5.78 29.88 -2.61
CA ALA A 93 6.11 29.31 -3.93
C ALA A 93 5.77 30.22 -5.13
N ASP A 94 5.11 31.36 -4.92
CA ASP A 94 4.65 32.22 -6.01
C ASP A 94 5.26 33.62 -5.90
N GLY A 95 6.36 33.85 -6.63
CA GLY A 95 6.69 35.19 -7.11
C GLY A 95 8.07 35.72 -6.78
N GLU A 96 9.13 35.19 -7.40
CA GLU A 96 10.29 35.99 -7.81
C GLU A 96 10.81 35.48 -9.16
N ALA A 97 10.17 35.95 -10.24
CA ALA A 97 10.75 35.98 -11.58
C ALA A 97 10.27 37.25 -12.28
N SER A 98 10.99 38.36 -12.05
CA SER A 98 11.03 39.53 -12.93
C SER A 98 12.40 40.17 -12.84
#